data_AF-A0A3A8NZX3-F1
#
_entry.id   AF-A0A3A8NZX3-F1
#
_cell.length_a   1.000
_cell.length_b   1.000
_cell.length_c   1.000
_cell.angle_alpha   90.00
_cell.angle_beta   90.00
_cell.angle_gamma   90.00
#
_symmetry.space_group_name_H-M   'P 1'
#
loop_
_entity.id
_entity.type
_entity.pdbx_description
1 polymer ?
#
loop_
_entity_poly.entity_id
_entity_poly.type
_entity_poly.pdbx_seq_one_letter_code
_entity_poly.pdbx_strand_id
1 'polypeptide(L)'
;MKIPVVAVCLLLQGCALFQRPARPAHAPPEVAARVQFPRDLPSEGLQELSGPTAAAIALAMEDFRPLGTKPHRNATPFEQCLYRREAFNVSAAPGADGVVFVRFSFSPTNCAEHEREIALDMGATYAVDVSGARILAIQK
;
A
#
# COMPACT_ATOMS: atom_id res chain seq x y z
N MET A 1 -50.10 0.48 -12.02
CA MET A 1 -49.18 -0.58 -11.56
C MET A 1 -48.23 0.06 -10.55
N LYS A 2 -48.43 -0.15 -9.25
CA LYS A 2 -47.64 0.52 -8.18
C LYS A 2 -46.44 -0.35 -7.85
N ILE A 3 -45.24 0.06 -8.28
CA ILE A 3 -44.00 -0.62 -7.91
C ILE A 3 -43.83 -0.47 -6.39
N PRO A 4 -43.74 -1.56 -5.62
CA PRO A 4 -43.61 -1.48 -4.18
C PRO A 4 -42.24 -0.88 -3.83
N VAL A 5 -42.25 0.16 -2.98
CA VAL A 5 -41.06 0.90 -2.53
C VAL A 5 -39.97 -0.02 -1.97
N VAL A 6 -40.37 -1.18 -1.40
CA VAL A 6 -39.48 -2.23 -0.90
C VAL A 6 -38.57 -2.82 -1.99
N ALA A 7 -39.06 -2.96 -3.23
CA ALA A 7 -38.27 -3.48 -4.34
C ALA A 7 -37.19 -2.49 -4.82
N VAL A 8 -37.40 -1.18 -4.63
CA VAL A 8 -36.43 -0.13 -4.97
C VAL A 8 -35.29 -0.09 -3.93
N CYS A 9 -35.58 -0.32 -2.64
CA CYS A 9 -34.56 -0.37 -1.60
C CYS A 9 -33.59 -1.57 -1.72
N LEU A 10 -34.07 -2.72 -2.21
CA LEU A 10 -33.23 -3.90 -2.45
C LEU A 10 -32.24 -3.70 -3.61
N LEU A 11 -32.59 -2.91 -4.63
CA LEU A 11 -31.71 -2.61 -5.76
C LEU A 11 -30.64 -1.56 -5.44
N LEU A 12 -30.88 -0.68 -4.46
CA LEU A 12 -29.93 0.37 -4.04
C LEU A 12 -28.77 -0.16 -3.18
N GLN A 13 -28.92 -1.33 -2.55
CA GLN A 13 -27.86 -1.97 -1.74
C GLN A 13 -26.68 -2.47 -2.58
N GLY A 14 -26.88 -2.69 -3.89
CA GLY A 14 -25.83 -3.21 -4.78
C GLY A 14 -24.72 -2.21 -5.11
N CYS A 15 -24.98 -0.90 -5.01
CA CYS A 15 -23.99 0.12 -5.40
C CYS A 15 -22.88 0.34 -4.35
N ALA A 16 -23.12 -0.02 -3.07
CA ALA A 16 -22.11 0.10 -2.02
C ALA A 16 -21.02 -1.00 -2.10
N LEU A 17 -21.30 -2.13 -2.77
CA LEU A 17 -20.38 -3.26 -2.91
C LEU A 17 -19.35 -3.08 -4.04
N PHE A 18 -19.50 -2.06 -4.89
CA PHE A 18 -18.58 -1.76 -5.99
C PHE A 18 -17.64 -0.58 -5.68
N GLN A 19 -17.14 -0.48 -4.45
CA GLN A 19 -16.02 0.42 -4.19
C GLN A 19 -14.76 -0.15 -4.86
N ARG A 20 -14.35 0.48 -5.96
CA ARG A 20 -13.09 0.12 -6.63
C ARG A 20 -11.94 0.41 -5.66
N PRO A 21 -10.93 -0.47 -5.58
CA PRO A 21 -9.73 -0.18 -4.81
C PRO A 21 -9.16 1.15 -5.29
N ALA A 22 -8.70 1.96 -4.33
CA ALA A 22 -8.12 3.25 -4.63
C ALA A 22 -6.95 3.06 -5.59
N ARG A 23 -6.97 3.79 -6.71
CA ARG A 23 -5.86 3.82 -7.66
C ARG A 23 -5.03 5.08 -7.41
N PRO A 24 -3.72 5.04 -7.70
CA PRO A 24 -2.91 6.25 -7.71
C PRO A 24 -3.53 7.31 -8.63
N ALA A 25 -3.54 8.55 -8.19
CA ALA A 25 -3.96 9.66 -9.02
C ALA A 25 -2.89 9.94 -10.08
N HIS A 26 -3.32 10.16 -11.33
CA HIS A 26 -2.43 10.60 -12.39
C HIS A 26 -2.20 12.12 -12.29
N ALA A 27 -0.97 12.56 -12.51
CA ALA A 27 -0.65 13.99 -12.54
C ALA A 27 -1.31 14.69 -13.75
N PRO A 28 -1.59 16.00 -13.68
CA PRO A 28 -2.04 16.78 -14.83
C PRO A 28 -1.06 16.71 -16.01
N PRO A 29 -1.54 16.79 -17.28
CA PRO A 29 -0.69 16.71 -18.45
C PRO A 29 0.47 17.72 -18.46
N GLU A 30 0.25 18.93 -17.91
CA GLU A 30 1.23 20.02 -17.89
C GLU A 30 2.42 19.72 -16.95
N VAL A 31 2.20 18.90 -15.93
CA VAL A 31 3.26 18.43 -15.02
C VAL A 31 3.98 17.23 -15.63
N ALA A 32 3.22 16.26 -16.16
CA ALA A 32 3.77 15.08 -16.80
C ALA A 32 4.68 15.43 -17.99
N ALA A 33 4.30 16.43 -18.80
CA ALA A 33 5.08 16.86 -19.96
C ALA A 33 6.47 17.43 -19.62
N ARG A 34 6.73 17.78 -18.35
CA ARG A 34 8.03 18.30 -17.90
C ARG A 34 9.00 17.18 -17.50
N VAL A 35 8.51 15.96 -17.33
CA VAL A 35 9.34 14.81 -16.95
C VAL A 35 10.08 14.28 -18.17
N GLN A 36 11.41 14.21 -18.07
CA GLN A 36 12.26 13.60 -19.08
C GLN A 36 12.71 12.23 -18.57
N PHE A 37 12.40 11.17 -19.32
CA PHE A 37 12.90 9.84 -19.01
C PHE A 37 14.35 9.71 -19.47
N PRO A 38 15.26 9.21 -18.61
CA PRO A 38 16.61 8.90 -19.07
C PRO A 38 16.55 7.74 -20.08
N ARG A 39 17.55 7.64 -20.95
CA ARG A 39 17.65 6.56 -21.94
C ARG A 39 17.75 5.18 -21.26
N ASP A 40 18.56 5.13 -20.20
CA ASP A 40 18.78 3.95 -19.36
C ASP A 40 18.54 4.35 -17.89
N LEU A 41 18.17 3.39 -17.04
CA LEU A 41 18.06 3.66 -15.60
C LEU A 41 19.45 3.99 -15.01
N PRO A 42 19.56 4.96 -14.09
CA PRO A 42 20.81 5.22 -13.38
C PRO A 42 21.30 3.95 -12.69
N SER A 43 22.59 3.60 -12.87
CA SER A 43 23.17 2.40 -12.29
C SER A 43 23.47 2.55 -10.80
N GLU A 44 23.76 3.76 -10.33
CA GLU A 44 23.96 4.05 -8.91
C GLU A 44 22.67 3.84 -8.13
N GLY A 45 22.71 2.91 -7.16
CA GLY A 45 21.55 2.58 -6.34
C GLY A 45 20.45 1.78 -7.06
N LEU A 46 20.67 1.33 -8.30
CA LEU A 46 19.72 0.48 -9.03
C LEU A 46 19.49 -0.83 -8.28
N GLN A 47 18.22 -1.14 -8.01
CA GLN A 47 17.81 -2.41 -7.43
C GLN A 47 16.82 -3.08 -8.37
N GLU A 48 17.21 -4.21 -8.93
CA GLU A 48 16.29 -5.05 -9.70
C GLU A 48 15.54 -5.99 -8.74
N LEU A 49 14.21 -5.88 -8.73
CA LEU A 49 13.34 -6.77 -7.98
C LEU A 49 12.72 -7.77 -8.95
N SER A 50 12.70 -9.04 -8.57
CA SER A 50 11.97 -10.05 -9.36
C SER A 50 10.48 -9.73 -9.39
N GLY A 51 9.81 -10.10 -10.48
CA GLY A 51 8.36 -9.92 -10.63
C GLY A 51 7.55 -10.46 -9.43
N PRO A 52 7.83 -11.69 -8.95
CA PRO A 52 7.17 -12.23 -7.76
C PRO A 52 7.40 -11.41 -6.50
N THR A 53 8.63 -10.93 -6.27
CA THR A 53 8.92 -10.05 -5.13
C THR A 53 8.15 -8.73 -5.23
N ALA A 54 8.13 -8.11 -6.40
CA ALA A 54 7.39 -6.87 -6.62
C ALA A 54 5.87 -7.05 -6.38
N ALA A 55 5.29 -8.15 -6.88
CA ALA A 55 3.88 -8.48 -6.66
C ALA A 55 3.56 -8.74 -5.19
N ALA A 56 4.42 -9.47 -4.48
CA ALA A 56 4.25 -9.75 -3.06
C ALA A 56 4.29 -8.46 -2.23
N ILE A 57 5.24 -7.56 -2.51
CA ILE A 57 5.35 -6.26 -1.84
C ILE A 57 4.07 -5.44 -2.07
N ALA A 58 3.55 -5.42 -3.31
CA ALA A 58 2.33 -4.68 -3.62
C ALA A 58 1.11 -5.22 -2.85
N LEU A 59 0.93 -6.54 -2.80
CA LEU A 59 -0.15 -7.18 -2.04
C LEU A 59 -0.04 -6.91 -0.54
N ALA A 60 1.17 -7.07 0.03
CA ALA A 60 1.41 -6.81 1.44
C ALA A 60 1.20 -5.32 1.79
N MET A 61 1.61 -4.40 0.91
CA MET A 61 1.42 -2.96 1.12
C MET A 61 -0.05 -2.56 1.08
N GLU A 62 -0.85 -3.18 0.21
CA GLU A 62 -2.28 -2.87 0.13
C GLU A 62 -3.05 -3.33 1.37
N ASP A 63 -2.60 -4.39 2.06
CA ASP A 63 -3.13 -4.78 3.37
C ASP A 63 -2.56 -3.93 4.52
N PHE A 64 -1.24 -3.73 4.55
CA PHE A 64 -0.56 -3.03 5.64
C PHE A 64 -0.92 -1.54 5.72
N ARG A 65 -0.98 -0.87 4.57
CA ARG A 65 -1.33 0.56 4.40
C ARG A 65 -2.08 0.76 3.09
N PRO A 66 -3.39 0.49 3.03
CA PRO A 66 -4.20 0.66 1.81
C PRO A 66 -4.14 2.09 1.27
N LEU A 67 -4.21 2.24 -0.05
CA LEU A 67 -4.09 3.56 -0.67
C LEU A 67 -5.31 4.41 -0.32
N GLY A 68 -5.09 5.68 0.02
CA GLY A 68 -6.17 6.59 0.40
C GLY A 68 -6.70 6.40 1.83
N THR A 69 -6.08 5.53 2.63
CA THR A 69 -6.35 5.48 4.09
C THR A 69 -6.07 6.84 4.70
N LYS A 70 -7.07 7.39 5.40
CA LYS A 70 -6.95 8.67 6.09
C LYS A 70 -6.55 8.45 7.55
N PRO A 71 -5.72 9.32 8.12
CA PRO A 71 -5.51 9.35 9.56
C PRO A 71 -6.84 9.47 10.31
N HIS A 72 -6.90 8.86 11.49
CA HIS A 72 -8.02 9.05 12.38
C HIS A 72 -8.10 10.51 12.86
N ARG A 73 -9.27 10.92 13.37
CA ARG A 73 -9.48 12.29 13.84
C ARG A 73 -8.55 12.58 15.03
N ASN A 74 -7.88 13.73 15.00
CA ASN A 74 -6.93 14.18 16.01
C ASN A 74 -5.62 13.36 16.10
N ALA A 75 -5.26 12.63 15.04
CA ALA A 75 -3.97 11.94 14.98
C ALA A 75 -2.81 12.90 15.26
N THR A 76 -1.90 12.51 16.15
CA THR A 76 -0.67 13.26 16.44
C THR A 76 0.20 13.40 15.19
N PRO A 77 1.17 14.33 15.14
CA PRO A 77 2.11 14.41 14.03
C PRO A 77 2.83 13.08 13.75
N PHE A 78 3.23 12.37 14.80
CA PHE A 78 3.82 11.03 14.68
C PHE A 78 2.84 10.02 14.07
N GLU A 79 1.61 9.96 14.57
CA GLU A 79 0.59 9.06 14.02
C GLU A 79 0.28 9.37 12.57
N GLN A 80 0.22 10.65 12.19
CA GLN A 80 0.07 11.07 10.80
C GLN A 80 1.20 10.54 9.91
N CYS A 81 2.45 10.55 10.38
CA CYS A 81 3.55 9.90 9.65
C CYS A 81 3.30 8.40 9.49
N LEU A 82 2.83 7.70 10.54
CA LEU A 82 2.56 6.26 10.48
C LEU A 82 1.46 5.86 9.49
N TYR A 83 0.62 6.80 9.02
CA TYR A 83 -0.35 6.53 7.94
C TYR A 83 0.29 6.58 6.54
N ARG A 84 1.49 7.15 6.39
CA ARG A 84 2.17 7.26 5.09
C ARG A 84 2.92 5.95 4.75
N ARG A 85 2.86 5.53 3.48
CA ARG A 85 3.49 4.28 3.03
C ARG A 85 5.01 4.36 3.11
N GLU A 86 5.55 5.52 2.76
CA GLU A 86 6.98 5.83 2.78
C GLU A 86 7.60 5.89 4.17
N ALA A 87 6.80 5.95 5.24
CA ALA A 87 7.31 5.90 6.62
C ALA A 87 7.93 4.54 6.99
N PHE A 88 7.74 3.51 6.16
CA PHE A 88 8.20 2.15 6.40
C PHE A 88 9.18 1.72 5.31
N ASN A 89 10.31 1.16 5.75
CA ASN A 89 11.22 0.44 4.86
C ASN A 89 10.67 -0.97 4.62
N VAL A 90 10.98 -1.53 3.45
CA VAL A 90 10.56 -2.87 3.04
C VAL A 90 11.78 -3.73 2.84
N SER A 91 11.80 -4.91 3.45
CA SER A 91 12.68 -6.01 3.05
C SER A 91 11.85 -7.19 2.58
N ALA A 92 12.33 -7.92 1.58
CA ALA A 92 11.61 -9.08 1.05
C ALA A 92 12.58 -10.19 0.67
N ALA A 93 12.14 -11.44 0.86
CA ALA A 93 12.92 -12.62 0.52
C ALA A 93 12.00 -13.75 0.02
N PRO A 94 12.39 -14.49 -1.02
CA PRO A 94 11.65 -15.66 -1.46
C PRO A 94 11.73 -16.79 -0.42
N GLY A 95 10.63 -17.50 -0.24
CA GLY A 95 10.50 -18.72 0.54
C GLY A 95 10.27 -19.94 -0.36
N ALA A 96 9.82 -21.05 0.25
CA ALA A 96 9.43 -22.24 -0.47
C ALA A 96 8.10 -22.04 -1.22
N ASP A 97 7.83 -22.88 -2.22
CA ASP A 97 6.52 -23.02 -2.88
C ASP A 97 5.93 -21.72 -3.46
N GLY A 98 6.78 -20.80 -3.93
CA GLY A 98 6.34 -19.53 -4.51
C GLY A 98 5.85 -18.51 -3.47
N VAL A 99 6.08 -18.77 -2.18
CA VAL A 99 5.84 -17.80 -1.11
C VAL A 99 6.96 -16.76 -1.11
N VAL A 100 6.60 -15.51 -0.87
CA VAL A 100 7.55 -14.43 -0.59
C VAL A 100 7.26 -13.84 0.78
N PHE A 101 8.29 -13.70 1.60
CA PHE A 101 8.20 -12.99 2.85
C PHE A 101 8.45 -11.50 2.62
N VAL A 102 7.59 -10.64 3.17
CA VAL A 102 7.71 -9.18 3.07
C VAL A 102 7.64 -8.59 4.47
N ARG A 103 8.66 -7.84 4.87
CA ARG A 103 8.72 -7.18 6.18
C ARG A 103 8.70 -5.68 6.02
N PHE A 104 7.76 -5.04 6.70
CA PHE A 104 7.72 -3.60 6.91
C PHE A 104 8.36 -3.26 8.24
N SER A 105 9.19 -2.22 8.25
CA SER A 105 9.83 -1.71 9.46
C SER A 105 9.78 -0.20 9.47
N PHE A 106 9.22 0.39 10.52
CA PHE A 106 9.15 1.84 10.66
C PHE A 106 10.55 2.45 10.63
N SER A 107 10.69 3.55 9.90
CA SER A 107 11.93 4.29 9.78
C SER A 107 11.67 5.76 10.15
N PRO A 108 12.09 6.21 11.35
CA PRO A 108 11.91 7.60 11.77
C PRO A 108 12.51 8.61 10.79
N THR A 109 13.58 8.25 10.09
CA THR A 109 14.24 9.12 9.09
C THR A 109 13.34 9.48 7.92
N ASN A 110 12.30 8.67 7.66
CA ASN A 110 11.32 8.91 6.60
C ASN A 110 10.18 9.86 7.03
N CYS A 111 10.15 10.28 8.30
CA CYS A 111 9.27 11.34 8.80
C CYS A 111 10.00 12.69 8.85
N ALA A 112 9.23 13.79 8.81
CA ALA A 112 9.75 15.12 9.10
C ALA A 112 10.20 15.20 10.57
N GLU A 113 11.18 16.05 10.89
CA GLU A 113 11.81 16.08 12.23
C GLU A 113 10.82 16.20 13.39
N HIS A 114 9.76 17.01 13.23
CA HIS A 114 8.73 17.23 14.24
C HIS A 114 7.71 16.08 14.37
N GLU A 115 7.76 15.09 13.48
CA GLU A 115 6.93 13.88 13.50
C GLU A 115 7.69 12.66 14.02
N ARG A 116 9.00 12.78 14.28
CA ARG A 116 9.85 11.64 14.65
C ARG A 116 9.66 11.28 16.12
N GLU A 117 9.30 10.03 16.36
CA GLU A 117 9.36 9.41 17.69
C GLU A 117 10.15 8.09 17.60
N ILE A 118 10.73 7.66 18.73
CA ILE A 118 11.36 6.34 18.82
C ILE A 118 10.26 5.33 19.06
N ALA A 119 9.97 4.51 18.05
CA ALA A 119 9.07 3.39 18.17
C ALA A 119 9.79 2.11 17.73
N LEU A 120 10.17 1.31 18.72
CA LEU A 120 10.62 -0.06 18.51
C LEU A 120 9.35 -0.89 18.30
N ASP A 121 9.36 -1.80 17.33
CA ASP A 121 8.25 -2.74 17.03
C ASP A 121 7.07 -2.20 16.20
N MET A 122 7.25 -1.09 15.49
CA MET A 122 6.26 -0.64 14.49
C MET A 122 6.55 -1.29 13.12
N GLY A 123 5.75 -2.28 12.74
CA GLY A 123 5.92 -3.01 11.48
C GLY A 123 5.02 -4.23 11.38
N ALA A 124 5.33 -5.09 10.41
CA ALA A 124 4.76 -6.42 10.27
C ALA A 124 5.55 -7.25 9.25
N THR A 125 5.58 -8.57 9.41
CA THR A 125 6.09 -9.52 8.42
C THR A 125 4.94 -10.31 7.83
N TYR A 126 4.86 -10.36 6.50
CA TYR A 126 3.85 -11.05 5.72
C TYR A 126 4.47 -12.28 5.05
N ALA A 127 3.70 -13.37 4.95
CA ALA A 127 3.96 -14.46 4.03
C ALA A 127 2.92 -14.39 2.90
N VAL A 128 3.37 -14.23 1.66
CA VAL A 128 2.50 -13.98 0.50
C VAL A 128 2.64 -15.09 -0.53
N ASP A 129 1.54 -15.73 -0.88
CA ASP A 129 1.44 -16.62 -2.05
C ASP A 129 1.19 -15.76 -3.29
N VAL A 130 2.24 -15.62 -4.11
CA VAL A 130 2.20 -14.77 -5.30
C VAL A 130 1.30 -15.37 -6.38
N SER A 131 1.31 -16.70 -6.53
CA SER A 131 0.55 -17.39 -7.57
C SER A 131 -0.96 -17.28 -7.35
N GLY A 132 -1.39 -17.39 -6.08
CA GLY A 132 -2.77 -17.21 -5.65
C GLY A 132 -3.15 -15.77 -5.33
N ALA A 133 -2.22 -14.82 -5.47
CA ALA A 133 -2.39 -13.40 -5.13
C ALA A 133 -3.00 -13.17 -3.73
N ARG A 134 -2.50 -13.86 -2.70
CA ARG A 134 -3.09 -13.87 -1.35
C ARG A 134 -2.06 -13.86 -0.23
N ILE A 135 -2.45 -13.27 0.90
CA ILE A 135 -1.67 -13.29 2.14
C ILE A 135 -1.98 -14.58 2.88
N LEU A 136 -0.95 -15.34 3.23
CA LEU A 136 -1.06 -16.59 3.98
C LEU A 136 -1.01 -16.36 5.49
N ALA A 137 -0.13 -15.46 5.94
CA ALA A 137 0.06 -15.17 7.36
C ALA A 137 0.66 -13.76 7.57
N ILE A 138 0.44 -13.22 8.77
CA ILE A 138 0.97 -11.93 9.23
C ILE A 138 1.54 -12.12 10.65
N GLN A 139 2.76 -11.65 10.87
CA GLN A 139 3.40 -11.49 12.17
C GLN A 139 3.52 -9.99 12.46
N LYS A 140 2.98 -9.52 13.59
CA LYS A 140 3.03 -8.11 14.01
C LYS A 140 4.02 -7.95 15.16
#